data_AF-A0A3D3GEI6-F1
#
_entry.id   AF-A0A3D3GEI6-F1
#
_cell.length_a   1.000
_cell.length_b   1.000
_cell.length_c   1.000
_cell.angle_alpha   90.00
_cell.angle_beta   90.00
_cell.angle_gamma   90.00
#
_symmetry.space_group_name_H-M   'P 1'
#
loop_
_entity.id
_entity.type
_entity.pdbx_description
1 polymer ?
#
loop_
_entity_poly.entity_id
_entity_poly.type
_entity_poly.pdbx_seq_one_letter_code
_entity_poly.pdbx_strand_id
1 'polypeptide(L)'
;MAKGSLLIFAAFGAFGFQTVPVHASSECQFGTSPFVISSDQTQTHLRWDINVQEVFWADDSPVSGALADYRNWALSVARTTSQSELIDIQRKSFVGYPNMQRRFDLVISGQAGAIERATCLENLLIAEHTARFPLKQYPSEFMAFVLRDATYGSRLRIYFSSGDGKSTNYGPPVSIEILSAVERDIEQGWIVLFHLHNHPFMLNALPDFLGGTVVPSDGDLQAYELWSQIYFLREARITNGFSTIRIADTDLKMLESTVPGVSSVAGQGSRF
;
A
#
# COMPACT_ATOMS: atom_id res chain seq x y z
N MET A 1 -84.06 -20.00 7.82
CA MET A 1 -82.91 -19.54 7.02
C MET A 1 -82.16 -18.50 7.84
N ALA A 2 -81.09 -18.90 8.55
CA ALA A 2 -80.29 -17.98 9.35
C ALA A 2 -78.87 -17.95 8.76
N LYS A 3 -78.44 -16.76 8.32
CA LYS A 3 -77.09 -16.51 7.80
C LYS A 3 -76.15 -16.28 8.98
N GLY A 4 -75.18 -17.17 9.17
CA GLY A 4 -74.07 -16.99 10.10
C GLY A 4 -72.92 -16.28 9.38
N SER A 5 -72.52 -15.10 9.89
CA SER A 5 -71.34 -14.38 9.45
C SER A 5 -70.11 -14.91 10.19
N LEU A 6 -69.13 -15.41 9.44
CA LEU A 6 -67.83 -15.86 9.93
C LEU A 6 -66.88 -14.65 10.03
N LEU A 7 -66.46 -14.29 11.24
CA LEU A 7 -65.44 -13.27 11.50
C LEU A 7 -64.06 -13.94 11.47
N ILE A 8 -63.23 -13.58 10.49
CA ILE A 8 -61.81 -13.98 10.40
C ILE A 8 -60.99 -12.91 11.13
N PHE A 9 -60.34 -13.28 12.24
CA PHE A 9 -59.33 -12.46 12.89
C PHE A 9 -57.96 -12.73 12.24
N ALA A 10 -57.37 -11.73 11.58
CA ALA A 10 -55.99 -11.77 11.13
C ALA A 10 -55.06 -11.38 12.29
N ALA A 11 -54.26 -12.32 12.78
CA ALA A 11 -53.21 -12.07 13.75
C ALA A 11 -51.97 -11.52 13.01
N PHE A 12 -51.70 -10.22 13.16
CA PHE A 12 -50.43 -9.62 12.74
C PHE A 12 -49.35 -9.99 13.77
N GLY A 13 -48.48 -10.94 13.40
CA GLY A 13 -47.29 -11.26 14.16
C GLY A 13 -46.28 -10.10 14.10
N ALA A 14 -45.99 -9.49 15.24
CA ALA A 14 -44.92 -8.53 15.40
C ALA A 14 -43.57 -9.24 15.25
N PHE A 15 -42.93 -9.11 14.08
CA PHE A 15 -41.53 -9.47 13.91
C PHE A 15 -40.67 -8.43 14.65
N GLY A 16 -40.23 -8.78 15.86
CA GLY A 16 -39.20 -8.05 16.55
C GLY A 16 -37.90 -8.16 15.77
N PHE A 17 -37.49 -7.07 15.12
CA PHE A 17 -36.12 -6.94 14.63
C PHE A 17 -35.19 -6.93 15.85
N GLN A 18 -34.53 -8.05 16.10
CA GLN A 18 -33.37 -8.06 16.98
C GLN A 18 -32.28 -7.24 16.29
N THR A 19 -32.00 -6.05 16.81
CA THR A 19 -30.81 -5.30 16.45
C THR A 19 -29.61 -6.12 16.89
N VAL A 20 -28.96 -6.80 15.95
CA VAL A 20 -27.65 -7.42 16.20
C VAL A 20 -26.72 -6.29 16.64
N PRO A 21 -26.05 -6.39 17.81
CA PRO A 21 -25.09 -5.39 18.22
C PRO A 21 -23.98 -5.38 17.16
N VAL A 22 -23.91 -4.28 16.41
CA VAL A 22 -22.78 -3.98 15.54
C VAL A 22 -21.61 -3.74 16.50
N HIS A 23 -20.73 -4.73 16.66
CA HIS A 23 -19.44 -4.54 17.33
C HIS A 23 -18.54 -3.68 16.41
N ALA A 24 -18.91 -2.41 16.25
CA ALA A 24 -18.05 -1.32 15.81
C ALA A 24 -17.33 -0.77 17.06
N SER A 25 -16.03 -0.55 17.10
CA SER A 25 -14.96 -0.65 16.12
C SER A 25 -13.74 -1.22 16.85
N SER A 26 -13.02 -2.16 16.25
CA SER A 26 -11.64 -2.40 16.69
C SER A 26 -10.80 -1.19 16.25
N GLU A 27 -10.06 -0.59 17.17
CA GLU A 27 -9.20 0.55 16.86
C GLU A 27 -8.20 0.20 15.74
N CYS A 28 -7.80 1.18 14.93
CA CYS A 28 -6.79 1.01 13.89
C CYS A 28 -5.41 0.75 14.51
N GLN A 29 -5.13 -0.51 14.85
CA GLN A 29 -3.88 -0.98 15.47
C GLN A 29 -3.63 -2.47 15.18
N PHE A 30 -2.35 -2.89 15.14
CA PHE A 30 -2.01 -4.31 14.98
C PHE A 30 -2.45 -5.18 16.17
N GLY A 31 -2.52 -4.60 17.38
CA GLY A 31 -2.87 -5.31 18.61
C GLY A 31 -1.78 -6.25 19.15
N THR A 32 -0.70 -6.47 18.41
CA THR A 32 0.47 -7.26 18.81
C THR A 32 1.76 -6.61 18.33
N SER A 33 2.86 -6.88 19.04
CA SER A 33 4.20 -6.52 18.57
C SER A 33 4.65 -7.45 17.44
N PRO A 34 5.44 -6.96 16.48
CA PRO A 34 6.02 -7.82 15.44
C PRO A 34 7.00 -8.82 16.03
N PHE A 35 7.12 -9.96 15.36
CA PHE A 35 8.31 -10.79 15.43
C PHE A 35 9.43 -10.16 14.60
N VAL A 36 10.63 -10.02 15.18
CA VAL A 36 11.82 -9.54 14.45
C VAL A 36 12.46 -10.73 13.75
N ILE A 37 12.46 -10.73 12.42
CA ILE A 37 13.13 -11.76 11.61
C ILE A 37 14.64 -11.51 11.65
N SER A 38 15.05 -10.28 11.37
CA SER A 38 16.43 -9.81 11.43
C SER A 38 16.45 -8.28 11.50
N SER A 39 17.52 -7.72 12.06
CA SER A 39 17.70 -6.28 12.18
C SER A 39 19.18 -5.96 12.32
N ASP A 40 19.65 -4.98 11.57
CA ASP A 40 21.00 -4.42 11.69
C ASP A 40 20.96 -2.88 11.63
N GLN A 41 22.12 -2.24 11.46
CA GLN A 41 22.23 -0.78 11.42
C GLN A 41 21.65 -0.14 10.14
N THR A 42 21.31 -0.96 9.15
CA THR A 42 20.92 -0.53 7.80
C THR A 42 19.53 -0.94 7.41
N GLN A 43 19.02 -2.07 7.94
CA GLN A 43 17.73 -2.63 7.58
C GLN A 43 17.09 -3.36 8.77
N THR A 44 15.77 -3.39 8.78
CA THR A 44 15.02 -4.27 9.69
C THR A 44 13.91 -5.01 8.96
N HIS A 45 13.75 -6.28 9.33
CA HIS A 45 12.80 -7.21 8.76
C HIS A 45 11.88 -7.75 9.88
N LEU A 46 10.58 -7.55 9.71
CA LEU A 46 9.54 -7.82 10.72
C LEU A 46 8.47 -8.74 10.15
N ARG A 47 7.77 -9.42 11.07
CA ARG A 47 6.56 -10.19 10.76
C ARG A 47 5.46 -9.92 11.78
N TRP A 48 4.24 -9.67 11.31
CA TRP A 48 3.04 -9.76 12.13
C TRP A 48 2.21 -10.99 11.75
N ASP A 49 1.63 -11.63 12.75
CA ASP A 49 0.60 -12.65 12.63
C ASP A 49 -0.63 -12.13 13.37
N ILE A 50 -1.69 -11.76 12.64
CA ILE A 50 -2.87 -11.09 13.21
C ILE A 50 -4.17 -11.64 12.63
N ASN A 51 -5.28 -11.43 13.33
CA ASN A 51 -6.59 -11.71 12.76
C ASN A 51 -6.98 -10.61 11.77
N VAL A 52 -7.71 -10.98 10.72
CA VAL A 52 -8.35 -10.03 9.80
C VAL A 52 -9.35 -9.20 10.58
N GLN A 53 -9.28 -7.88 10.43
CA GLN A 53 -10.23 -6.93 11.00
C GLN A 53 -10.71 -6.00 9.89
N GLU A 54 -11.99 -5.61 9.92
CA GLU A 54 -12.55 -4.71 8.90
C GLU A 54 -11.86 -3.35 8.89
N VAL A 55 -11.47 -2.84 10.07
CA VAL A 55 -10.80 -1.55 10.23
C VAL A 55 -9.54 -1.42 9.39
N PHE A 56 -8.81 -2.53 9.13
CA PHE A 56 -7.59 -2.51 8.32
C PHE A 56 -7.79 -2.04 6.88
N TRP A 57 -9.01 -2.15 6.37
CA TRP A 57 -9.38 -1.76 5.01
C TRP A 57 -10.12 -0.43 4.95
N ALA A 58 -10.48 0.15 6.09
CA ALA A 58 -11.10 1.47 6.16
C ALA A 58 -10.06 2.57 5.92
N ASP A 59 -10.53 3.78 5.60
CA ASP A 59 -9.70 4.99 5.46
C ASP A 59 -9.38 5.66 6.81
N ASP A 60 -9.61 4.94 7.91
CA ASP A 60 -9.21 5.29 9.25
C ASP A 60 -7.68 5.42 9.36
N SER A 61 -7.23 6.35 10.19
CA SER A 61 -5.80 6.51 10.50
C SER A 61 -5.49 6.00 11.90
N PRO A 62 -4.34 5.32 12.10
CA PRO A 62 -3.90 4.92 13.43
C PRO A 62 -3.55 6.14 14.26
N VAL A 63 -3.76 6.04 15.57
CA VAL A 63 -3.26 7.04 16.52
C VAL A 63 -1.77 6.83 16.70
N SER A 64 -0.95 7.53 15.91
CA SER A 64 0.52 7.48 15.99
C SER A 64 1.12 8.87 15.92
N GLY A 65 1.88 9.24 16.96
CA GLY A 65 2.63 10.49 16.99
C GLY A 65 3.65 10.60 15.85
N ALA A 66 4.34 9.49 15.53
CA ALA A 66 5.32 9.46 14.44
C ALA A 66 4.68 9.70 13.07
N LEU A 67 3.53 9.07 12.79
CA LEU A 67 2.79 9.29 11.54
C LEU A 67 2.25 10.73 11.47
N ALA A 68 1.70 11.25 12.57
CA ALA A 68 1.21 12.63 12.64
C ALA A 68 2.35 13.63 12.37
N ASP A 69 3.52 13.42 12.99
CA ASP A 69 4.70 14.24 12.79
C ASP A 69 5.21 14.20 11.35
N TYR A 70 5.22 13.01 10.72
CA TYR A 70 5.59 12.85 9.31
C TYR A 70 4.61 13.59 8.39
N ARG A 71 3.30 13.43 8.59
CA ARG A 71 2.27 14.09 7.78
C ARG A 71 2.32 15.61 7.94
N ASN A 72 2.47 16.11 9.17
CA ASN A 72 2.61 17.54 9.44
C ASN A 72 3.85 18.12 8.77
N TRP A 73 4.97 17.40 8.81
CA TRP A 73 6.16 17.80 8.08
C TRP A 73 5.92 17.81 6.57
N ALA A 74 5.33 16.74 5.99
CA ALA A 74 5.03 16.67 4.57
C ALA A 74 4.16 17.85 4.12
N LEU A 75 3.09 18.17 4.86
CA LEU A 75 2.24 19.34 4.60
C LEU A 75 3.00 20.67 4.69
N SER A 76 3.96 20.78 5.60
CA SER A 76 4.78 22.00 5.74
C SER A 76 5.74 22.22 4.57
N VAL A 77 6.10 21.17 3.82
CA VAL A 77 7.13 21.25 2.77
C VAL A 77 6.60 21.07 1.35
N ALA A 78 5.58 20.23 1.16
CA ALA A 78 5.13 19.79 -0.16
C ALA A 78 4.20 20.80 -0.86
N ARG A 79 3.69 21.81 -0.13
CA ARG A 79 2.60 22.73 -0.57
C ARG A 79 1.27 22.04 -0.93
N THR A 80 1.29 20.75 -1.25
CA THR A 80 0.16 19.91 -1.60
C THR A 80 0.44 18.45 -1.25
N THR A 81 -0.61 17.71 -0.93
CA THR A 81 -0.59 16.24 -0.84
C THR A 81 -1.53 15.61 -1.87
N SER A 82 -2.09 16.43 -2.78
CA SER A 82 -2.95 15.97 -3.87
C SER A 82 -2.10 15.22 -4.90
N GLN A 83 -2.48 13.98 -5.22
CA GLN A 83 -1.72 13.19 -6.19
C GLN A 83 -1.74 13.80 -7.59
N SER A 84 -2.83 14.44 -8.02
CA SER A 84 -2.87 15.10 -9.33
C SER A 84 -1.82 16.22 -9.42
N GLU A 85 -1.71 17.04 -8.38
CA GLU A 85 -0.72 18.12 -8.33
C GLU A 85 0.71 17.60 -8.18
N LEU A 86 0.94 16.56 -7.35
CA LEU A 86 2.24 15.92 -7.21
C LEU A 86 2.70 15.28 -8.53
N ILE A 87 1.80 14.60 -9.24
CA ILE A 87 2.07 14.05 -10.57
C ILE A 87 2.41 15.16 -11.56
N ASP A 88 1.65 16.26 -11.59
CA ASP A 88 1.91 17.38 -12.50
C ASP A 88 3.27 18.06 -12.21
N ILE A 89 3.68 18.15 -10.95
CA ILE A 89 5.00 18.65 -10.56
C ILE A 89 6.09 17.70 -11.06
N GLN A 90 6.01 16.40 -10.72
CA GLN A 90 7.03 15.45 -11.13
C GLN A 90 7.11 15.28 -12.64
N ARG A 91 5.97 15.32 -13.34
CA ARG A 91 5.93 15.26 -14.80
C ARG A 91 6.82 16.33 -15.44
N LYS A 92 6.90 17.54 -14.88
CA LYS A 92 7.80 18.60 -15.37
C LYS A 92 9.27 18.27 -15.16
N SER A 93 9.61 17.59 -14.06
CA SER A 93 10.98 17.12 -13.79
C SER A 93 11.41 15.96 -14.69
N PHE A 94 10.46 15.18 -15.22
CA PHE A 94 10.70 13.96 -16.00
C PHE A 94 10.48 14.12 -17.51
N VAL A 95 10.52 15.33 -18.08
CA VAL A 95 10.24 15.58 -19.51
C VAL A 95 11.14 14.74 -20.46
N GLY A 96 12.37 14.43 -20.06
CA GLY A 96 13.29 13.60 -20.83
C GLY A 96 13.05 12.08 -20.74
N TYR A 97 12.05 11.63 -19.98
CA TYR A 97 11.79 10.22 -19.68
C TYR A 97 10.42 9.81 -20.24
N PRO A 98 10.30 9.47 -21.53
CA PRO A 98 9.01 9.27 -22.20
C PRO A 98 8.16 8.13 -21.60
N ASN A 99 8.80 7.06 -21.11
CA ASN A 99 8.07 5.99 -20.43
C ASN A 99 7.46 6.49 -19.11
N MET A 100 8.19 7.31 -18.33
CA MET A 100 7.66 7.90 -17.11
C MET A 100 6.55 8.92 -17.39
N GLN A 101 6.71 9.74 -18.44
CA GLN A 101 5.65 10.66 -18.91
C GLN A 101 4.36 9.90 -19.20
N ARG A 102 4.47 8.79 -19.94
CA ARG A 102 3.32 7.95 -20.25
C ARG A 102 2.66 7.37 -19.00
N ARG A 103 3.44 6.93 -18.01
CA ARG A 103 2.88 6.42 -16.73
C ARG A 103 2.14 7.52 -15.98
N PHE A 104 2.70 8.73 -15.91
CA PHE A 104 1.97 9.86 -15.34
C PHE A 104 0.64 10.08 -16.04
N ASP A 105 0.61 10.07 -17.38
CA ASP A 105 -0.63 10.23 -18.16
C ASP A 105 -1.65 9.11 -17.90
N LEU A 106 -1.21 7.85 -17.85
CA LEU A 106 -2.08 6.70 -17.59
C LEU A 106 -2.68 6.75 -16.19
N VAL A 107 -1.86 7.05 -15.17
CA VAL A 107 -2.32 7.11 -13.78
C VAL A 107 -3.22 8.31 -13.55
N ILE A 108 -2.85 9.52 -13.99
CA ILE A 108 -3.64 10.73 -13.73
C ILE A 108 -5.00 10.71 -14.46
N SER A 109 -5.08 10.04 -15.61
CA SER A 109 -6.33 9.86 -16.34
C SER A 109 -7.19 8.69 -15.83
N GLY A 110 -6.69 7.91 -14.86
CA GLY A 110 -7.39 6.74 -14.32
C GLY A 110 -7.44 5.55 -15.28
N GLN A 111 -6.57 5.51 -16.30
CA GLN A 111 -6.49 4.39 -17.24
C GLN A 111 -5.71 3.19 -16.68
N ALA A 112 -4.79 3.41 -15.74
CA ALA A 112 -4.05 2.34 -15.07
C ALA A 112 -3.83 2.68 -13.60
N GLY A 113 -4.19 1.74 -12.72
CA GLY A 113 -4.18 1.92 -11.28
C GLY A 113 -5.30 2.84 -10.76
N ALA A 114 -5.63 2.67 -9.49
CA ALA A 114 -6.62 3.49 -8.78
C ALA A 114 -5.96 4.21 -7.60
N ILE A 115 -5.98 5.54 -7.61
CA ILE A 115 -5.49 6.35 -6.48
C ILE A 115 -6.62 6.53 -5.48
N GLU A 116 -6.39 6.04 -4.26
CA GLU A 116 -7.33 6.10 -3.14
C GLU A 116 -6.66 6.72 -1.90
N ARG A 117 -7.44 6.98 -0.84
CA ARG A 117 -6.88 7.33 0.46
C ARG A 117 -6.13 6.12 1.02
N ALA A 118 -5.01 6.37 1.70
CA ALA A 118 -4.29 5.30 2.37
C ALA A 118 -5.15 4.65 3.46
N THR A 119 -5.26 3.33 3.43
CA THR A 119 -6.05 2.56 4.40
C THR A 119 -5.40 2.52 5.78
N CYS A 120 -6.13 2.09 6.79
CA CYS A 120 -5.60 1.87 8.14
C CYS A 120 -4.35 0.97 8.13
N LEU A 121 -4.37 -0.16 7.42
CA LEU A 121 -3.22 -1.07 7.36
C LEU A 121 -1.99 -0.42 6.72
N GLU A 122 -2.18 0.32 5.63
CA GLU A 122 -1.08 1.05 4.98
C GLU A 122 -0.49 2.12 5.90
N ASN A 123 -1.35 2.86 6.59
CA ASN A 123 -0.94 3.89 7.55
C ASN A 123 -0.27 3.30 8.80
N LEU A 124 -0.65 2.09 9.24
CA LEU A 124 0.03 1.38 10.32
C LEU A 124 1.47 1.01 9.93
N LEU A 125 1.69 0.61 8.68
CA LEU A 125 3.04 0.28 8.19
C LEU A 125 3.90 1.54 8.00
N ILE A 126 3.34 2.65 7.53
CA ILE A 126 4.03 3.95 7.53
C ILE A 126 4.33 4.42 8.96
N ALA A 127 3.41 4.22 9.90
CA ALA A 127 3.60 4.58 11.30
C ALA A 127 4.78 3.80 11.91
N GLU A 128 4.90 2.50 11.63
CA GLU A 128 6.05 1.70 12.05
C GLU A 128 7.35 2.22 11.43
N HIS A 129 7.38 2.49 10.12
CA HIS A 129 8.55 3.02 9.42
C HIS A 129 9.02 4.36 10.01
N THR A 130 8.10 5.32 10.12
CA THR A 130 8.38 6.68 10.62
C THR A 130 8.75 6.72 12.10
N ALA A 131 8.29 5.76 12.91
CA ALA A 131 8.69 5.64 14.31
C ALA A 131 10.14 5.15 14.47
N ARG A 132 10.64 4.38 13.49
CA ARG A 132 11.98 3.78 13.51
C ARG A 132 13.03 4.63 12.84
N PHE A 133 12.67 5.32 11.75
CA PHE A 133 13.63 6.03 10.91
C PHE A 133 13.19 7.48 10.61
N PRO A 134 14.11 8.47 10.73
CA PRO A 134 13.76 9.89 10.57
C PRO A 134 13.65 10.29 9.08
N LEU A 135 12.54 9.89 8.42
CA LEU A 135 12.29 10.13 6.98
C LEU A 135 12.40 11.59 6.55
N LYS A 136 12.17 12.52 7.49
CA LYS A 136 12.29 13.97 7.26
C LYS A 136 13.71 14.41 6.91
N GLN A 137 14.72 13.65 7.36
CA GLN A 137 16.14 13.95 7.18
C GLN A 137 16.77 13.04 6.14
N TYR A 138 16.35 11.77 6.13
CA TYR A 138 16.87 10.74 5.24
C TYR A 138 15.67 10.02 4.62
N PRO A 139 15.31 10.32 3.38
CA PRO A 139 14.27 9.56 2.71
C PRO A 139 14.66 8.08 2.64
N SER A 140 13.70 7.22 2.96
CA SER A 140 13.86 5.77 2.93
C SER A 140 12.51 5.11 2.63
N GLU A 141 12.58 3.92 2.07
CA GLU A 141 11.41 3.14 1.70
C GLU A 141 11.34 1.86 2.53
N PHE A 142 10.12 1.40 2.76
CA PHE A 142 9.79 0.07 3.25
C PHE A 142 9.04 -0.69 2.16
N MET A 143 9.11 -2.01 2.20
CA MET A 143 8.17 -2.89 1.50
C MET A 143 7.46 -3.82 2.49
N ALA A 144 6.31 -4.33 2.09
CA ALA A 144 5.58 -5.35 2.79
C ALA A 144 4.86 -6.31 1.85
N PHE A 145 4.87 -7.59 2.19
CA PHE A 145 3.96 -8.59 1.63
C PHE A 145 2.84 -8.85 2.64
N VAL A 146 1.59 -8.70 2.21
CA VAL A 146 0.42 -9.02 3.02
C VAL A 146 -0.19 -10.31 2.51
N LEU A 147 -0.15 -11.35 3.33
CA LEU A 147 -0.65 -12.67 3.02
C LEU A 147 -1.91 -12.96 3.84
N ARG A 148 -2.78 -13.79 3.28
CA ARG A 148 -3.98 -14.31 3.93
C ARG A 148 -3.95 -15.82 3.92
N ASP A 149 -4.30 -16.41 5.05
CA ASP A 149 -4.44 -17.86 5.17
C ASP A 149 -5.60 -18.35 4.31
N ALA A 150 -5.35 -19.19 3.30
CA ALA A 150 -6.40 -19.68 2.40
C ALA A 150 -7.32 -20.71 3.07
N THR A 151 -6.88 -21.37 4.15
CA THR A 151 -7.64 -22.43 4.81
C THR A 151 -8.78 -21.83 5.64
N TYR A 152 -8.46 -20.82 6.44
CA TYR A 152 -9.41 -20.22 7.38
C TYR A 152 -9.86 -18.81 6.96
N GLY A 153 -9.09 -18.10 6.14
CA GLY A 153 -9.39 -16.75 5.70
C GLY A 153 -9.40 -15.68 6.80
N SER A 154 -9.25 -16.05 8.07
CA SER A 154 -9.39 -15.16 9.22
C SER A 154 -8.07 -14.59 9.72
N ARG A 155 -6.93 -14.99 9.13
CA ARG A 155 -5.59 -14.57 9.55
C ARG A 155 -4.86 -13.83 8.44
N LEU A 156 -4.18 -12.77 8.81
CA LEU A 156 -3.19 -12.09 8.00
C LEU A 156 -1.80 -12.39 8.54
N ARG A 157 -0.86 -12.50 7.61
CA ARG A 157 0.56 -12.47 7.89
C ARG A 157 1.19 -11.35 7.08
N ILE A 158 1.89 -10.46 7.75
CA ILE A 158 2.51 -9.30 7.13
C ILE A 158 4.01 -9.41 7.31
N TYR A 159 4.72 -9.55 6.21
CA TYR A 159 6.17 -9.45 6.18
C TYR A 159 6.54 -8.02 5.81
N PHE A 160 7.42 -7.38 6.57
CA PHE A 160 7.82 -5.99 6.37
C PHE A 160 9.33 -5.87 6.37
N SER A 161 9.84 -4.99 5.53
CA SER A 161 11.26 -4.73 5.35
C SER A 161 11.45 -3.23 5.22
N SER A 162 12.27 -2.64 6.09
CA SER A 162 12.51 -1.19 6.14
C SER A 162 14.00 -0.87 6.07
N GLY A 163 14.34 0.18 5.32
CA GLY A 163 15.68 0.76 5.31
C GLY A 163 15.87 1.67 6.51
N ASP A 164 16.73 1.27 7.44
CA ASP A 164 17.00 1.98 8.71
C ASP A 164 18.37 2.69 8.70
N GLY A 165 19.09 2.61 7.58
CA GLY A 165 20.39 3.26 7.37
C GLY A 165 20.31 4.51 6.50
N LYS A 166 21.35 5.36 6.58
CA LYS A 166 21.57 6.47 5.64
C LYS A 166 22.03 5.92 4.29
N SER A 167 21.12 5.27 3.57
CA SER A 167 21.38 4.76 2.22
C SER A 167 21.27 5.88 1.20
N THR A 168 22.11 5.85 0.17
CA THR A 168 21.95 6.65 -1.05
C THR A 168 21.21 5.91 -2.15
N ASN A 169 20.92 4.62 -1.95
CA ASN A 169 20.04 3.84 -2.82
C ASN A 169 18.61 4.06 -2.33
N TYR A 170 17.78 4.63 -3.20
CA TYR A 170 16.35 4.72 -2.96
C TYR A 170 15.68 3.50 -3.59
N GLY A 171 14.61 3.03 -2.95
CA GLY A 171 14.00 1.73 -3.19
C GLY A 171 13.88 0.93 -1.90
N PRO A 172 12.84 0.09 -1.75
CA PRO A 172 12.63 -0.65 -0.52
C PRO A 172 13.66 -1.79 -0.40
N PRO A 173 14.13 -2.13 0.81
CA PRO A 173 15.07 -3.21 0.97
C PRO A 173 14.43 -4.57 0.69
N VAL A 174 14.91 -5.22 -0.36
CA VAL A 174 14.53 -6.59 -0.70
C VAL A 174 15.48 -7.56 -0.02
N SER A 175 14.99 -8.27 0.99
CA SER A 175 15.77 -9.27 1.77
C SER A 175 15.41 -10.69 1.35
N ILE A 176 16.43 -11.53 1.16
CA ILE A 176 16.24 -12.95 0.83
C ILE A 176 15.49 -13.69 1.95
N GLU A 177 15.68 -13.29 3.20
CA GLU A 177 15.00 -13.87 4.35
C GLU A 177 13.48 -13.65 4.29
N ILE A 178 13.05 -12.43 3.92
CA ILE A 178 11.63 -12.11 3.70
C ILE A 178 11.10 -12.89 2.50
N LEU A 179 11.80 -12.86 1.37
CA LEU A 179 11.38 -13.54 0.15
C LEU A 179 11.21 -15.06 0.35
N SER A 180 12.18 -15.72 0.99
CA SER A 180 12.09 -17.15 1.31
C SER A 180 11.01 -17.45 2.36
N ALA A 181 10.67 -16.51 3.25
CA ALA A 181 9.58 -16.70 4.20
C ALA A 181 8.21 -16.61 3.51
N VAL A 182 8.04 -15.68 2.58
CA VAL A 182 6.84 -15.56 1.75
C VAL A 182 6.66 -16.83 0.90
N GLU A 183 7.72 -17.30 0.24
CA GLU A 183 7.68 -18.52 -0.57
C GLU A 183 7.23 -19.75 0.24
N ARG A 184 7.84 -19.98 1.42
CA ARG A 184 7.44 -21.08 2.32
C ARG A 184 5.99 -20.99 2.75
N ASP A 185 5.45 -19.79 2.96
CA ASP A 185 4.06 -19.63 3.37
C ASP A 185 3.10 -19.88 2.20
N ILE A 186 3.47 -19.48 0.98
CA ILE A 186 2.71 -19.84 -0.22
C ILE A 186 2.65 -21.37 -0.37
N GLU A 187 3.76 -22.07 -0.17
CA GLU A 187 3.80 -23.55 -0.16
C GLU A 187 2.91 -24.16 0.92
N GLN A 188 2.69 -23.44 2.03
CA GLN A 188 1.79 -23.84 3.12
C GLN A 188 0.34 -23.40 2.92
N GLY A 189 0.00 -22.87 1.74
CA GLY A 189 -1.36 -22.48 1.38
C GLY A 189 -1.75 -21.06 1.82
N TRP A 190 -0.80 -20.18 2.08
CA TRP A 190 -1.09 -18.75 2.19
C TRP A 190 -1.19 -18.12 0.79
N ILE A 191 -2.06 -17.11 0.66
CA ILE A 191 -2.24 -16.35 -0.57
C ILE A 191 -1.72 -14.94 -0.35
N VAL A 192 -0.87 -14.45 -1.25
CA VAL A 192 -0.46 -13.04 -1.27
C VAL A 192 -1.66 -12.20 -1.70
N LEU A 193 -2.14 -11.32 -0.82
CA LEU A 193 -3.19 -10.36 -1.15
C LEU A 193 -2.62 -9.22 -1.99
N PHE A 194 -1.53 -8.62 -1.51
CA PHE A 194 -0.83 -7.56 -2.23
C PHE A 194 0.59 -7.37 -1.67
N HIS A 195 1.41 -6.74 -2.49
CA HIS A 195 2.66 -6.12 -2.09
C HIS A 195 2.40 -4.62 -1.88
N LEU A 196 3.03 -4.02 -0.88
CA LEU A 196 2.95 -2.59 -0.59
C LEU A 196 4.36 -2.05 -0.37
N HIS A 197 4.72 -0.92 -0.97
CA HIS A 197 5.86 -0.11 -0.52
C HIS A 197 5.47 1.36 -0.41
N ASN A 198 6.38 2.19 0.09
CA ASN A 198 6.15 3.63 0.17
C ASN A 198 7.04 4.46 -0.73
N HIS A 199 6.46 5.56 -1.25
CA HIS A 199 7.21 6.68 -1.81
C HIS A 199 7.18 7.84 -0.81
N PRO A 200 8.27 8.12 -0.09
CA PRO A 200 8.30 9.18 0.89
C PRO A 200 8.22 10.56 0.21
N PHE A 201 7.72 11.56 0.94
CA PHE A 201 7.96 12.95 0.55
C PHE A 201 9.45 13.24 0.64
N MET A 202 9.98 13.89 -0.40
CA MET A 202 11.39 14.27 -0.49
C MET A 202 11.50 15.67 -1.05
N LEU A 203 12.37 16.47 -0.46
CA LEU A 203 12.79 17.75 -1.00
C LEU A 203 14.22 17.62 -1.53
N ASN A 204 14.52 18.37 -2.58
CA ASN A 204 15.89 18.61 -3.05
C ASN A 204 16.60 17.43 -3.72
N ALA A 205 15.91 16.37 -4.17
CA ALA A 205 16.55 15.37 -5.04
C ALA A 205 16.98 15.99 -6.39
N LEU A 206 16.22 16.99 -6.87
CA LEU A 206 16.55 17.89 -7.98
C LEU A 206 15.96 19.29 -7.67
N PRO A 207 16.46 20.39 -8.31
CA PRO A 207 15.78 21.67 -8.27
C PRO A 207 14.32 21.52 -8.71
N ASP A 208 13.39 22.04 -7.93
CA ASP A 208 11.94 21.98 -8.17
C ASP A 208 11.32 20.56 -8.18
N PHE A 209 12.04 19.54 -7.69
CA PHE A 209 11.48 18.20 -7.50
C PHE A 209 10.82 18.04 -6.12
N LEU A 210 9.63 17.47 -6.15
CA LEU A 210 8.88 17.08 -4.96
C LEU A 210 8.55 15.59 -5.06
N GLY A 211 9.05 14.81 -4.09
CA GLY A 211 8.74 13.39 -3.93
C GLY A 211 7.30 13.15 -3.48
N GLY A 212 6.95 11.89 -3.24
CA GLY A 212 5.64 11.51 -2.68
C GLY A 212 4.53 11.26 -3.70
N THR A 213 4.82 11.25 -5.01
CA THR A 213 3.90 10.63 -5.98
C THR A 213 3.76 9.14 -5.68
N VAL A 214 2.59 8.56 -5.91
CA VAL A 214 2.39 7.10 -5.85
C VAL A 214 2.62 6.40 -7.20
N VAL A 215 3.00 7.13 -8.25
CA VAL A 215 3.22 6.53 -9.58
C VAL A 215 4.47 5.64 -9.58
N PRO A 216 4.38 4.38 -10.09
CA PRO A 216 5.49 3.43 -10.06
C PRO A 216 6.64 3.83 -10.99
N SER A 217 7.86 3.54 -10.53
CA SER A 217 9.11 3.60 -11.29
C SER A 217 9.31 2.37 -12.20
N ASP A 218 10.40 2.37 -12.98
CA ASP A 218 10.81 1.17 -13.74
C ASP A 218 11.16 -0.01 -12.83
N GLY A 219 11.77 0.27 -11.67
CA GLY A 219 12.17 -0.75 -10.70
C GLY A 219 10.97 -1.43 -10.06
N ASP A 220 9.94 -0.64 -9.74
CA ASP A 220 8.69 -1.15 -9.16
C ASP A 220 8.00 -2.13 -10.12
N LEU A 221 7.86 -1.74 -11.39
CA LEU A 221 7.18 -2.59 -12.38
C LEU A 221 7.97 -3.89 -12.64
N GLN A 222 9.29 -3.82 -12.76
CA GLN A 222 10.13 -5.02 -12.91
C GLN A 222 9.99 -5.97 -11.71
N ALA A 223 9.95 -5.42 -10.49
CA ALA A 223 9.74 -6.22 -9.28
C ALA A 223 8.33 -6.86 -9.28
N TYR A 224 7.31 -6.11 -9.66
CA TYR A 224 5.93 -6.60 -9.71
C TYR A 224 5.72 -7.66 -10.79
N GLU A 225 6.35 -7.51 -11.96
CA GLU A 225 6.36 -8.53 -13.01
C GLU A 225 6.96 -9.84 -12.48
N LEU A 226 8.14 -9.75 -11.85
CA LEU A 226 8.81 -10.90 -11.26
C LEU A 226 7.95 -11.57 -10.17
N TRP A 227 7.39 -10.79 -9.25
CA TRP A 227 6.57 -11.30 -8.16
C TRP A 227 5.20 -11.80 -8.61
N SER A 228 4.66 -11.31 -9.73
CA SER A 228 3.48 -11.91 -10.36
C SER A 228 3.77 -13.34 -10.82
N GLN A 229 4.99 -13.61 -11.29
CA GLN A 229 5.39 -14.93 -11.78
C GLN A 229 5.73 -15.90 -10.65
N ILE A 230 6.44 -15.43 -9.62
CA ILE A 230 6.97 -16.30 -8.55
C ILE A 230 6.00 -16.40 -7.36
N TYR A 231 5.32 -15.31 -6.99
CA TYR A 231 4.46 -15.23 -5.80
C TYR A 231 2.98 -15.13 -6.12
N PHE A 232 2.60 -15.27 -7.40
CA PHE A 232 1.23 -15.10 -7.89
C PHE A 232 0.61 -13.76 -7.47
N LEU A 233 1.43 -12.71 -7.35
CA LEU A 233 1.00 -11.37 -6.97
C LEU A 233 -0.07 -10.86 -7.94
N ARG A 234 -1.21 -10.41 -7.41
CA ARG A 234 -2.34 -9.87 -8.20
C ARG A 234 -2.59 -8.39 -8.05
N GLU A 235 -2.06 -7.81 -6.97
CA GLU A 235 -2.21 -6.39 -6.68
C GLU A 235 -0.92 -5.88 -6.05
N ALA A 236 -0.44 -4.74 -6.55
CA ALA A 236 0.65 -4.01 -5.95
C ALA A 236 0.16 -2.63 -5.50
N ARG A 237 0.73 -2.12 -4.41
CA ARG A 237 0.37 -0.85 -3.82
C ARG A 237 1.59 0.02 -3.57
N ILE A 238 1.43 1.31 -3.81
CA ILE A 238 2.43 2.31 -3.46
C ILE A 238 1.72 3.40 -2.66
N THR A 239 2.19 3.65 -1.44
CA THR A 239 1.60 4.66 -0.55
C THR A 239 2.59 5.77 -0.24
N ASN A 240 2.10 6.98 0.04
CA ASN A 240 2.92 8.05 0.62
C ASN A 240 2.48 8.41 2.05
N GLY A 241 1.57 7.62 2.62
CA GLY A 241 0.93 7.88 3.93
C GLY A 241 -0.25 8.86 3.90
N PHE A 242 -0.63 9.39 2.74
CA PHE A 242 -1.89 10.14 2.52
C PHE A 242 -2.77 9.45 1.49
N SER A 243 -2.15 9.06 0.38
CA SER A 243 -2.78 8.35 -0.73
C SER A 243 -2.02 7.07 -1.04
N THR A 244 -2.71 6.14 -1.67
CA THR A 244 -2.17 4.88 -2.16
C THR A 244 -2.66 4.66 -3.59
N ILE A 245 -1.77 4.32 -4.52
CA ILE A 245 -2.21 3.69 -5.77
C ILE A 245 -2.36 2.20 -5.56
N ARG A 246 -3.42 1.62 -6.10
CA ARG A 246 -3.61 0.18 -6.21
C ARG A 246 -3.49 -0.19 -7.67
N ILE A 247 -2.59 -1.11 -7.98
CA ILE A 247 -2.24 -1.54 -9.34
C ILE A 247 -2.60 -3.01 -9.45
N ALA A 248 -3.65 -3.32 -10.21
CA ALA A 248 -4.00 -4.69 -10.52
C ALA A 248 -3.00 -5.30 -11.52
N ASP A 249 -2.88 -6.62 -11.55
CA ASP A 249 -2.05 -7.33 -12.53
C ASP A 249 -2.40 -7.01 -14.00
N THR A 250 -3.67 -6.70 -14.29
CA THR A 250 -4.13 -6.24 -15.60
C THR A 250 -3.55 -4.89 -15.99
N ASP A 251 -3.23 -4.03 -15.02
CA ASP A 251 -2.74 -2.68 -15.24
C ASP A 251 -1.22 -2.64 -15.39
N LEU A 252 -0.50 -3.60 -14.81
CA LEU A 252 0.96 -3.70 -14.90
C LEU A 252 1.44 -3.67 -16.35
N LYS A 253 0.81 -4.45 -17.22
CA LYS A 253 1.16 -4.50 -18.65
C LYS A 253 0.99 -3.16 -19.36
N MET A 254 -0.01 -2.37 -18.96
CA MET A 254 -0.22 -1.03 -19.52
C MET A 254 0.89 -0.07 -19.08
N LEU A 255 1.28 -0.14 -17.81
CA LEU A 255 2.33 0.69 -17.21
C LEU A 255 3.75 0.33 -17.68
N GLU A 256 4.00 -0.94 -17.99
CA GLU A 256 5.27 -1.45 -18.54
C GLU A 256 5.47 -1.08 -20.01
N SER A 257 4.37 -0.92 -20.75
CA SER A 257 4.45 -0.78 -22.19
C SER A 257 5.28 0.45 -22.59
N THR A 258 6.39 0.19 -23.28
CA THR A 258 7.28 1.24 -23.77
C THR A 258 6.62 2.04 -24.87
N VAL A 259 6.99 3.32 -24.99
CA VAL A 259 6.59 4.13 -26.14
C VAL A 259 7.25 3.53 -27.40
N PRO A 260 6.49 3.15 -28.44
CA PRO A 260 7.06 2.56 -29.65
C PRO A 260 8.13 3.47 -30.27
N GLY A 261 9.29 2.89 -30.61
CA GLY A 261 10.42 3.63 -31.21
C GLY A 261 11.40 4.26 -30.22
N VAL A 262 11.18 4.13 -28.92
CA VAL A 262 12.16 4.51 -27.89
C VAL A 262 12.79 3.24 -27.30
N SER A 263 14.00 2.90 -27.75
CA SER A 263 14.79 1.85 -27.09
C SER A 263 15.04 2.26 -25.65
N SER A 264 14.74 1.37 -24.70
CA SER A 264 15.16 1.52 -23.32
C SER A 264 16.68 1.73 -23.31
N VAL A 265 17.14 2.87 -22.83
CA VAL A 265 18.57 3.03 -22.50
C VAL A 265 18.81 2.18 -21.26
N ALA A 266 18.99 0.87 -21.47
CA ALA A 266 19.51 -0.03 -20.47
C ALA A 266 20.92 0.45 -20.15
N GLY A 267 21.14 1.04 -18.98
CA GLY A 267 22.49 1.40 -18.54
C GLY A 267 22.66 2.63 -17.65
N GLN A 268 21.63 3.42 -17.40
CA GLN A 268 21.69 4.36 -16.27
C GLN A 268 20.89 3.76 -15.13
N GLY A 269 21.60 3.08 -14.22
CA GLY A 269 21.06 2.73 -12.92
C GLY A 269 20.35 3.94 -12.35
N SER A 270 19.06 3.77 -12.05
CA SER A 270 18.22 4.79 -11.47
C SER A 270 18.90 5.35 -10.23
N ARG A 271 19.53 6.51 -10.39
CA ARG A 271 19.74 7.45 -9.30
C ARG A 271 18.42 8.18 -9.13
N PHE A 272 17.44 7.47 -8.62
CA PHE A 272 16.27 8.03 -7.99
C PHE A 272 16.16 7.41 -6.63
#